data_AF-Q2YCV7-F1
#
_entry.id   AF-Q2YCV7-F1
#
_cell.length_a   1.000
_cell.length_b   1.000
_cell.length_c   1.000
_cell.angle_alpha   90.00
_cell.angle_beta   90.00
_cell.angle_gamma   90.00
#
_symmetry.space_group_name_H-M   'P 1'
#
loop_
_entity.id
_entity.type
_entity.pdbx_description
1 polymer ?
#
loop_
_entity_poly.entity_id
_entity_poly.type
_entity_poly.pdbx_seq_one_letter_code
_entity_poly.pdbx_strand_id
1 'polypeptide(L)'
;MLDSVDERHVQHFVSAGVLEKAGRIDLGPLLGEAVRMLTAEKRHQRLLDKLLREADEYVTANESRIRQRVRENTAWFWQRLSMDEKVGESVVAALREVVAEIARDPAHPLRLRLDAAIGKLASDLATSPEYREQVAAHTRKLLEHPALRDYADGVWRDLRNGMREDIDSEDSAIRGWMRGLIQSGTDTVLEDRGLRERLNNWMREVLVEAVQSHQRDVGRLIADTVREWDTQTVTHRIERQVGEDLQYIRINGTLIGGLAGLAIYTIAHLFA
;
A
#
# COMPACT_ATOMS: atom_id res chain seq x y z
N MET A 1 -6.56 15.88 13.32
CA MET A 1 -5.36 15.02 13.50
C MET A 1 -4.78 14.48 12.19
N LEU A 2 -5.52 14.41 11.07
CA LEU A 2 -4.94 14.05 9.76
C LEU A 2 -4.17 15.21 9.08
N ASP A 3 -4.46 16.47 9.43
CA ASP A 3 -3.76 17.65 8.88
C ASP A 3 -2.38 17.91 9.50
N SER A 4 -2.00 17.21 10.57
CA SER A 4 -0.72 17.44 11.28
C SER A 4 0.44 16.60 10.76
N VAL A 5 0.19 15.70 9.79
CA VAL A 5 1.25 14.91 9.15
C VAL A 5 1.58 15.57 7.83
N ASP A 6 2.83 16.04 7.67
CA ASP A 6 3.26 16.79 6.49
C ASP A 6 3.03 15.97 5.22
N GLU A 7 2.00 16.37 4.49
CA GLU A 7 1.39 15.67 3.36
C GLU A 7 2.40 15.30 2.28
N ARG A 8 3.38 16.18 2.06
CA ARG A 8 4.45 15.98 1.08
C ARG A 8 5.44 14.92 1.53
N HIS A 9 5.73 14.83 2.83
CA HIS A 9 6.66 13.83 3.35
C HIS A 9 6.09 12.42 3.30
N VAL A 10 4.80 12.24 3.64
CA VAL A 10 4.15 10.92 3.56
C VAL A 10 4.03 10.45 2.11
N GLN A 11 3.62 11.34 1.21
CA GLN A 11 3.56 11.03 -0.21
C GLN A 11 4.92 10.60 -0.75
N HIS A 12 5.96 11.40 -0.53
CA HIS A 12 7.30 11.05 -1.00
C HIS A 12 7.80 9.74 -0.39
N PHE A 13 7.52 9.48 0.88
CA PHE A 13 7.90 8.25 1.56
C PHE A 13 7.19 7.02 0.99
N VAL A 14 5.88 7.11 0.73
CA VAL A 14 5.10 6.01 0.13
C VAL A 14 5.52 5.76 -1.31
N SER A 15 5.59 6.82 -2.14
CA SER A 15 6.02 6.72 -3.54
C SER A 15 7.45 6.16 -3.65
N ALA A 16 8.38 6.64 -2.82
CA ALA A 16 9.75 6.14 -2.79
C ALA A 16 9.82 4.69 -2.29
N GLY A 17 9.07 4.34 -1.24
CA GLY A 17 9.06 2.97 -0.71
C GLY A 17 8.45 1.95 -1.67
N VAL A 18 7.43 2.33 -2.44
CA VAL A 18 6.84 1.50 -3.50
C VAL A 18 7.81 1.32 -4.66
N LEU A 19 8.43 2.40 -5.14
CA LEU A 19 9.43 2.32 -6.22
C LEU A 19 10.68 1.53 -5.80
N GLU A 20 11.13 1.67 -4.55
CA GLU A 20 12.25 0.93 -4.00
C GLU A 20 11.93 -0.57 -3.88
N LYS A 21 10.76 -0.93 -3.34
CA LYS A 21 10.33 -2.33 -3.29
C LYS A 21 10.14 -2.91 -4.69
N ALA A 22 9.58 -2.15 -5.63
CA ALA A 22 9.44 -2.57 -7.02
C ALA A 22 10.80 -2.86 -7.68
N GLY A 23 11.83 -2.05 -7.38
CA GLY A 23 13.20 -2.28 -7.86
C GLY A 23 13.90 -3.50 -7.25
N ARG A 24 13.38 -4.05 -6.15
CA ARG A 24 13.91 -5.26 -5.49
C ARG A 24 13.23 -6.55 -5.97
N ILE A 25 12.13 -6.46 -6.71
CA ILE A 25 11.45 -7.63 -7.26
C ILE A 25 12.20 -8.09 -8.51
N ASP A 26 12.58 -9.37 -8.54
CA ASP A 26 13.10 -9.98 -9.76
C ASP A 26 11.93 -10.17 -10.74
N LEU A 27 11.83 -9.26 -11.71
CA LEU A 27 10.80 -9.32 -12.75
C LEU A 27 11.08 -10.40 -13.80
N GLY A 28 12.28 -10.98 -13.85
CA GLY A 28 12.65 -12.01 -14.83
C GLY A 28 11.69 -13.20 -14.85
N PRO A 29 11.46 -13.88 -13.70
CA PRO A 29 10.49 -14.97 -13.59
C PRO A 29 9.06 -14.58 -13.97
N LEU A 30 8.61 -13.37 -13.61
CA LEU A 30 7.26 -12.88 -13.95
C LEU A 30 7.12 -12.64 -15.46
N LEU A 31 8.14 -12.06 -16.10
CA LEU A 31 8.16 -11.87 -17.54
C LEU A 31 8.25 -13.20 -18.28
N GLY A 32 9.05 -14.15 -17.79
CA GLY A 32 9.09 -15.51 -18.33
C GLY A 32 7.73 -16.21 -18.25
N GLU A 33 7.03 -16.05 -17.13
CA GLU A 33 5.67 -16.58 -16.97
C GLU A 33 4.66 -15.90 -17.90
N ALA A 34 4.73 -14.57 -18.04
CA ALA A 34 3.88 -13.83 -18.96
C ALA A 34 4.11 -14.28 -20.42
N VAL A 35 5.36 -14.48 -20.84
CA VAL A 35 5.69 -14.99 -22.19
C VAL A 35 5.15 -16.42 -22.34
N ARG A 36 5.30 -17.29 -21.33
CA ARG A 36 4.71 -18.65 -21.33
C ARG A 36 3.20 -18.62 -21.45
N MET A 37 2.52 -17.75 -20.70
CA MET A 37 1.06 -17.59 -20.77
C MET A 37 0.60 -17.06 -22.13
N LEU A 38 1.33 -16.10 -22.71
CA LEU A 38 1.04 -15.55 -24.05
C LEU A 38 1.33 -16.54 -25.17
N THR A 39 2.16 -17.55 -24.93
CA THR A 39 2.47 -18.62 -25.88
C THR A 39 1.74 -19.92 -25.60
N ALA A 40 1.07 -20.01 -24.44
CA ALA A 40 0.15 -21.07 -24.12
C ALA A 40 -0.89 -21.18 -25.24
N GLU A 41 -1.28 -22.42 -25.56
CA GLU A 41 -2.22 -22.71 -26.65
C GLU A 41 -1.77 -22.22 -28.04
N LYS A 42 -0.47 -21.97 -28.24
CA LYS A 42 0.10 -21.46 -29.51
C LYS A 42 -0.50 -20.11 -29.95
N ARG A 43 -0.88 -19.24 -29.02
CA ARG A 43 -1.45 -17.92 -29.33
C ARG A 43 -0.52 -17.03 -30.18
N HIS A 44 0.79 -17.17 -30.01
CA HIS A 44 1.79 -16.49 -30.85
C HIS A 44 1.79 -16.96 -32.31
N GLN A 45 1.38 -18.20 -32.60
CA GLN A 45 1.18 -18.68 -33.97
C GLN A 45 -0.02 -17.97 -34.63
N ARG A 46 -1.10 -17.70 -33.88
CA ARG A 46 -2.24 -16.91 -34.39
C ARG A 46 -1.85 -15.46 -34.69
N LEU A 47 -0.93 -14.89 -33.91
CA LEU A 47 -0.38 -13.57 -34.19
C LEU A 47 0.49 -13.61 -35.45
N LEU A 48 1.33 -14.63 -35.60
CA LEU A 48 2.12 -14.85 -36.81
C LEU A 48 1.22 -14.97 -38.06
N ASP A 49 0.09 -15.69 -37.97
CA ASP A 49 -0.87 -15.80 -39.08
C ASP A 49 -1.48 -14.44 -39.47
N LYS A 50 -1.68 -13.54 -38.50
CA LYS A 50 -2.12 -12.16 -38.80
C LYS A 50 -0.99 -11.39 -39.50
N LEU A 51 0.22 -11.44 -38.97
CA LEU A 51 1.38 -10.75 -39.55
C LEU A 51 1.70 -11.23 -40.96
N LEU A 52 1.60 -12.53 -41.24
CA LEU A 52 1.80 -13.09 -42.58
C LEU A 52 0.73 -12.60 -43.57
N ARG A 53 -0.52 -12.46 -43.13
CA ARG A 53 -1.59 -11.89 -43.96
C ARG A 53 -1.35 -10.42 -44.26
N GLU A 54 -1.04 -9.62 -43.24
CA GLU A 54 -0.69 -8.20 -43.39
C GLU A 54 0.53 -8.03 -44.29
N ALA A 55 1.52 -8.93 -44.20
CA ALA A 55 2.68 -8.93 -45.08
C ALA A 55 2.31 -9.21 -46.54
N ASP A 56 1.46 -10.21 -46.83
CA ASP A 56 1.00 -10.48 -48.19
C ASP A 56 0.15 -9.32 -48.75
N GLU A 57 -0.74 -8.74 -47.94
CA GLU A 57 -1.54 -7.56 -48.31
C GLU A 57 -0.64 -6.36 -48.60
N TYR A 58 0.35 -6.08 -47.76
CA TYR A 58 1.30 -5.00 -47.96
C TYR A 58 2.12 -5.20 -49.23
N VAL A 59 2.64 -6.41 -49.47
CA VAL A 59 3.40 -6.74 -50.68
C VAL A 59 2.54 -6.58 -51.93
N THR A 60 1.28 -6.99 -51.87
CA THR A 60 0.31 -6.86 -52.98
C THR A 60 -0.02 -5.39 -53.26
N ALA A 61 -0.33 -4.62 -52.22
CA ALA A 61 -0.68 -3.20 -52.36
C ALA A 61 0.49 -2.35 -52.86
N ASN A 62 1.73 -2.74 -52.52
CA ASN A 62 2.95 -2.00 -52.88
C ASN A 62 3.75 -2.67 -53.99
N GLU A 63 3.16 -3.61 -54.72
CA GLU A 63 3.86 -4.44 -55.70
C GLU A 63 4.63 -3.61 -56.73
N SER A 64 4.01 -2.58 -57.32
CA SER A 64 4.66 -1.70 -58.31
C SER A 64 5.89 -0.97 -57.73
N ARG A 65 5.77 -0.47 -56.49
CA ARG A 65 6.84 0.23 -55.77
C ARG A 65 7.99 -0.71 -55.40
N ILE A 66 7.67 -1.92 -54.95
CA ILE A 66 8.66 -2.96 -54.63
C ILE A 66 9.41 -3.35 -55.90
N ARG A 67 8.69 -3.61 -57.00
CA ARG A 67 9.32 -3.94 -58.31
C ARG A 67 10.25 -2.83 -58.78
N GLN A 68 9.82 -1.57 -58.72
CA GLN A 68 10.66 -0.43 -59.10
C GLN A 68 11.93 -0.38 -58.24
N ARG A 69 11.79 -0.52 -56.92
CA ARG A 69 12.93 -0.45 -56.00
C ARG A 69 13.90 -1.62 -56.14
N VAL A 70 13.40 -2.81 -56.46
CA VAL A 70 14.23 -3.97 -56.79
C VAL A 70 14.98 -3.72 -58.10
N ARG A 71 14.32 -3.21 -59.14
CA ARG A 71 14.99 -2.88 -60.40
C ARG A 71 16.12 -1.87 -60.21
N GLU A 72 15.84 -0.75 -59.53
CA GLU A 72 16.83 0.31 -59.29
C GLU A 72 18.07 -0.21 -58.54
N ASN A 73 17.87 -1.04 -57.50
CA ASN A 73 18.99 -1.53 -56.68
C ASN A 73 19.74 -2.73 -57.27
N THR A 74 19.14 -3.45 -58.23
CA THR A 74 19.70 -4.70 -58.74
C THR A 74 20.09 -4.61 -60.23
N ALA A 75 19.84 -3.46 -60.87
CA ALA A 75 20.18 -3.21 -62.28
C ALA A 75 21.65 -3.56 -62.60
N TRP A 76 22.60 -3.15 -61.74
CA TRP A 76 24.03 -3.43 -61.92
C TRP A 76 24.37 -4.93 -61.89
N PHE A 77 23.63 -5.71 -61.11
CA PHE A 77 23.83 -7.16 -60.95
C PHE A 77 23.24 -7.93 -62.14
N TRP A 78 22.04 -7.57 -62.58
CA TRP A 78 21.38 -8.22 -63.72
C TRP A 78 22.07 -7.93 -65.05
N GLN A 79 22.60 -6.71 -65.22
CA GLN A 79 23.37 -6.33 -66.42
C GLN A 79 24.68 -7.13 -66.56
N ARG A 80 25.28 -7.56 -65.43
CA ARG A 80 26.47 -8.43 -65.42
C ARG A 80 26.15 -9.89 -65.78
N LEU A 81 24.93 -10.34 -65.46
CA LEU A 81 24.47 -11.72 -65.66
C LEU A 81 23.72 -11.95 -66.99
N SER A 82 23.53 -10.91 -67.81
CA SER A 82 22.78 -10.98 -69.08
C SER A 82 21.36 -11.56 -68.92
N MET A 83 20.71 -11.30 -67.77
CA MET A 83 19.34 -11.80 -67.52
C MET A 83 18.28 -10.77 -67.88
N ASP A 84 17.17 -11.26 -68.43
CA ASP A 84 16.05 -10.48 -68.97
C ASP A 84 15.26 -9.71 -67.89
N GLU A 85 14.61 -8.64 -68.35
CA GLU A 85 13.69 -7.73 -67.64
C GLU A 85 12.63 -8.44 -66.75
N LYS A 86 12.31 -9.71 -67.05
CA LYS A 86 11.32 -10.57 -66.39
C LYS A 86 11.70 -11.00 -64.97
N VAL A 87 12.97 -10.86 -64.57
CA VAL A 87 13.42 -11.26 -63.23
C VAL A 87 12.81 -10.39 -62.11
N GLY A 88 12.49 -9.11 -62.41
CA GLY A 88 11.78 -8.24 -61.46
C GLY A 88 10.35 -8.70 -61.18
N GLU A 89 9.68 -9.33 -62.16
CA GLU A 89 8.33 -9.89 -61.99
C GLU A 89 8.36 -11.16 -61.13
N SER A 90 9.40 -11.99 -61.27
CA SER A 90 9.52 -13.23 -60.49
C SER A 90 9.83 -13.01 -59.01
N VAL A 91 10.45 -11.90 -58.63
CA VAL A 91 10.85 -11.65 -57.22
C VAL A 91 9.64 -11.40 -56.32
N VAL A 92 8.67 -10.59 -56.77
CA VAL A 92 7.45 -10.36 -55.98
C VAL A 92 6.62 -11.64 -55.88
N ALA A 93 6.49 -12.37 -56.99
CA ALA A 93 5.82 -13.67 -56.99
C ALA A 93 6.49 -14.68 -56.04
N ALA A 94 7.83 -14.77 -56.04
CA ALA A 94 8.58 -15.63 -55.14
C ALA A 94 8.43 -15.21 -53.68
N LEU A 95 8.46 -13.91 -53.36
CA LEU A 95 8.26 -13.40 -52.00
C LEU A 95 6.86 -13.75 -51.48
N ARG A 96 5.83 -13.56 -52.32
CA ARG A 96 4.46 -13.91 -51.97
C ARG A 96 4.28 -15.41 -51.78
N GLU A 97 4.89 -16.23 -52.64
CA GLU A 97 4.82 -17.68 -52.50
C GLU A 97 5.47 -18.14 -51.19
N VAL A 98 6.62 -17.58 -50.80
CA VAL A 98 7.27 -17.89 -49.51
C VAL A 98 6.38 -17.50 -48.33
N VAL A 99 5.77 -16.30 -48.35
CA VAL A 99 4.84 -15.87 -47.29
C VAL A 99 3.63 -16.81 -47.22
N ALA A 100 3.09 -17.20 -48.38
CA ALA A 100 1.97 -18.12 -48.48
C ALA A 100 2.33 -19.54 -48.03
N GLU A 101 3.52 -20.03 -48.34
CA GLU A 101 4.05 -21.33 -47.90
C GLU A 101 4.12 -21.39 -46.36
N ILE A 102 4.74 -20.37 -45.75
CA ILE A 102 4.79 -20.24 -44.29
C ILE A 102 3.38 -20.13 -43.71
N ALA A 103 2.47 -19.41 -44.36
CA ALA A 103 1.09 -19.26 -43.90
C ALA A 103 0.28 -20.57 -43.96
N ARG A 104 0.48 -21.38 -45.01
CA ARG A 104 -0.29 -22.62 -45.25
C ARG A 104 0.20 -23.80 -44.42
N ASP A 105 1.49 -23.90 -44.13
CA ASP A 105 2.07 -25.04 -43.42
C ASP A 105 2.33 -24.71 -41.93
N PRO A 106 1.53 -25.25 -40.99
CA PRO A 106 1.76 -25.09 -39.55
C PRO A 106 3.05 -25.75 -39.06
N ALA A 107 3.59 -26.74 -39.78
CA ALA A 107 4.83 -27.44 -39.47
C ALA A 107 6.05 -26.81 -40.17
N HIS A 108 5.89 -25.65 -40.81
CA HIS A 108 6.95 -24.99 -41.54
C HIS A 108 8.19 -24.75 -40.64
N PRO A 109 9.42 -25.00 -41.10
CA PRO A 109 10.63 -24.88 -40.27
C PRO A 109 10.81 -23.53 -39.57
N LEU A 110 10.37 -22.44 -40.18
CA LEU A 110 10.40 -21.10 -39.56
C LEU A 110 9.43 -20.97 -38.37
N ARG A 111 8.23 -21.58 -38.45
CA ARG A 111 7.27 -21.57 -37.35
C ARG A 111 7.81 -22.34 -36.15
N LEU A 112 8.38 -23.52 -36.40
CA LEU A 112 8.99 -24.35 -35.37
C LEU A 112 10.21 -23.68 -34.73
N ARG A 113 11.04 -22.98 -35.54
CA ARG A 113 12.15 -22.17 -35.02
C ARG A 113 11.67 -21.01 -34.15
N LEU A 114 10.59 -20.33 -34.56
CA LEU A 114 9.99 -19.27 -33.75
C LEU A 114 9.46 -19.81 -32.42
N ASP A 115 8.76 -20.95 -32.45
CA ASP A 115 8.27 -21.63 -31.24
C ASP A 115 9.41 -21.95 -30.27
N ALA A 116 10.47 -22.57 -30.78
CA ALA A 116 11.65 -22.91 -29.99
C ALA A 116 12.35 -21.66 -29.45
N ALA A 117 12.46 -20.59 -30.26
CA ALA A 117 13.08 -19.35 -29.84
C ALA A 117 12.29 -18.64 -28.74
N ILE A 118 10.96 -18.59 -28.83
CA ILE A 118 10.13 -17.96 -27.80
C ILE A 118 10.13 -18.79 -26.52
N GLY A 119 10.04 -20.12 -26.63
CA GLY A 119 10.15 -21.02 -25.47
C GLY A 119 11.50 -20.88 -24.75
N LYS A 120 12.58 -20.80 -25.52
CA LYS A 120 13.93 -20.54 -24.99
C LYS A 120 14.00 -19.18 -24.31
N LEU A 121 13.50 -18.11 -24.95
CA LEU A 121 13.47 -16.77 -24.35
C LEU A 121 12.70 -16.76 -23.03
N ALA A 122 11.56 -17.44 -22.95
CA ALA A 122 10.77 -17.50 -21.72
C ALA A 122 11.50 -18.21 -20.59
N SER A 123 12.22 -19.29 -20.92
CA SER A 123 13.09 -20.00 -19.98
C SER A 123 14.27 -19.12 -19.54
N ASP A 124 14.96 -18.51 -20.49
CA ASP A 124 16.14 -17.66 -20.24
C ASP A 124 15.75 -16.44 -19.39
N LEU A 125 14.59 -15.80 -19.64
CA LEU A 125 14.07 -14.73 -18.79
C LEU A 125 13.85 -15.17 -17.33
N ALA A 126 13.44 -16.42 -17.10
CA ALA A 126 13.18 -16.93 -15.77
C ALA A 126 14.45 -17.39 -15.04
N THR A 127 15.45 -17.92 -15.74
CA THR A 127 16.59 -18.63 -15.12
C THR A 127 17.97 -18.03 -15.40
N SER A 128 18.17 -17.31 -16.51
CA SER A 128 19.49 -16.81 -16.90
C SER A 128 19.89 -15.58 -16.06
N PRO A 129 21.11 -15.60 -15.49
CA PRO A 129 21.64 -14.45 -14.77
C PRO A 129 21.88 -13.23 -15.69
N GLU A 130 22.24 -13.44 -16.95
CA GLU A 130 22.44 -12.36 -17.93
C GLU A 130 21.14 -11.62 -18.24
N TYR A 131 20.03 -12.35 -18.41
CA TYR A 131 18.72 -11.73 -18.63
C TYR A 131 18.20 -11.05 -17.37
N ARG A 132 18.45 -11.62 -16.18
CA ARG A 132 18.12 -10.98 -14.91
C ARG A 132 18.79 -9.62 -14.78
N GLU A 133 20.08 -9.52 -15.10
CA GLU A 133 20.81 -8.25 -15.08
C GLU A 133 20.26 -7.24 -16.09
N GLN A 134 20.00 -7.69 -17.32
CA GLN A 134 19.40 -6.83 -18.35
C GLN A 134 18.00 -6.33 -17.96
N VAL A 135 17.13 -7.22 -17.46
CA VAL A 135 15.79 -6.86 -16.98
C VAL A 135 15.89 -5.87 -15.83
N ALA A 136 16.78 -6.11 -14.86
CA ALA A 136 17.00 -5.20 -13.74
C ALA A 136 17.48 -3.82 -14.23
N ALA A 137 18.38 -3.77 -15.20
CA ALA A 137 18.88 -2.51 -15.78
C ALA A 137 17.77 -1.73 -16.51
N HIS A 138 16.94 -2.40 -17.31
CA HIS A 138 15.82 -1.76 -18.00
C HIS A 138 14.72 -1.32 -17.02
N THR A 139 14.42 -2.14 -16.02
CA THR A 139 13.47 -1.80 -14.95
C THR A 139 13.92 -0.57 -14.19
N ARG A 140 15.22 -0.49 -13.84
CA ARG A 140 15.77 0.68 -13.14
C ARG A 140 15.63 1.95 -13.97
N LYS A 141 15.94 1.90 -15.27
CA LYS A 141 15.75 3.03 -16.19
C LYS A 141 14.28 3.47 -16.27
N LEU A 142 13.34 2.53 -16.29
CA LEU A 142 11.92 2.84 -16.24
C LEU A 142 11.54 3.50 -14.90
N LEU A 143 11.93 2.91 -13.77
CA LEU A 143 11.62 3.43 -12.43
C LEU A 143 12.25 4.81 -12.16
N GLU A 144 13.36 5.13 -12.82
CA GLU A 144 14.02 6.44 -12.77
C GLU A 144 13.34 7.47 -13.69
N HIS A 145 12.44 7.04 -14.59
CA HIS A 145 11.79 7.94 -15.53
C HIS A 145 10.84 8.89 -14.79
N PRO A 146 10.94 10.22 -15.00
CA PRO A 146 10.17 11.22 -14.26
C PRO A 146 8.64 11.02 -14.39
N ALA A 147 8.16 10.64 -15.58
CA ALA A 147 6.75 10.37 -15.81
C ALA A 147 6.14 9.28 -14.89
N LEU A 148 6.93 8.29 -14.46
CA LEU A 148 6.47 7.24 -13.55
C LEU A 148 6.30 7.75 -12.11
N ARG A 149 7.14 8.71 -11.70
CA ARG A 149 7.02 9.38 -10.40
C ARG A 149 5.77 10.27 -10.37
N ASP A 150 5.59 11.07 -11.41
CA ASP A 150 4.41 11.94 -11.54
C ASP A 150 3.10 11.13 -11.54
N TYR A 151 3.10 9.97 -12.20
CA TYR A 151 1.97 9.05 -12.20
C TYR A 151 1.70 8.44 -10.82
N ALA A 152 2.74 7.96 -10.13
CA ALA A 152 2.60 7.41 -8.78
C ALA A 152 2.04 8.46 -7.80
N ASP A 153 2.48 9.71 -7.95
CA ASP A 153 1.97 10.85 -7.19
C ASP A 153 0.50 11.16 -7.49
N GLY A 154 0.07 11.00 -8.74
CA GLY A 154 -1.34 11.07 -9.14
C GLY A 154 -2.18 9.98 -8.47
N VAL A 155 -1.75 8.72 -8.56
CA VAL A 155 -2.44 7.59 -7.93
C VAL A 155 -2.58 7.77 -6.42
N TRP A 156 -1.52 8.25 -5.75
CA TRP A 156 -1.58 8.56 -4.32
C TRP A 156 -2.63 9.62 -3.99
N ARG A 157 -2.71 10.65 -4.82
CA ARG A 157 -3.72 11.72 -4.67
C ARG A 157 -5.14 11.18 -4.84
N ASP A 158 -5.36 10.36 -5.86
CA ASP A 158 -6.67 9.77 -6.14
C ASP A 158 -7.11 8.82 -5.03
N LEU A 159 -6.20 7.98 -4.54
CA LEU A 159 -6.47 7.04 -3.46
C LEU A 159 -6.84 7.79 -2.16
N ARG A 160 -6.13 8.88 -1.86
CA ARG A 160 -6.46 9.75 -0.72
C ARG A 160 -7.82 10.42 -0.90
N ASN A 161 -8.12 10.97 -2.08
CA ASN A 161 -9.40 11.61 -2.35
C ASN A 161 -10.55 10.61 -2.20
N GLY A 162 -10.38 9.40 -2.74
CA GLY A 162 -11.34 8.32 -2.58
C GLY A 162 -11.51 7.90 -1.12
N MET A 163 -10.43 7.84 -0.32
CA MET A 163 -10.55 7.58 1.13
C MET A 163 -11.29 8.70 1.86
N ARG A 164 -11.06 9.96 1.50
CA ARG A 164 -11.73 11.11 2.12
C ARG A 164 -13.22 11.12 1.80
N GLU A 165 -13.56 10.89 0.53
CA GLU A 165 -14.94 10.75 0.06
C GLU A 165 -15.65 9.55 0.71
N ASP A 166 -14.98 8.39 0.81
CA ASP A 166 -15.55 7.22 1.48
C ASP A 166 -15.83 7.51 2.95
N ILE A 167 -14.88 8.13 3.67
CA ILE A 167 -15.03 8.53 5.08
C ILE A 167 -16.12 9.58 5.27
N ASP A 168 -16.50 10.37 4.26
CA ASP A 168 -17.60 11.32 4.38
C ASP A 168 -18.95 10.72 3.90
N SER A 169 -18.95 9.55 3.27
CA SER A 169 -20.15 8.92 2.69
C SER A 169 -20.99 8.10 3.67
N GLU A 170 -22.32 8.15 3.59
CA GLU A 170 -23.21 7.39 4.49
C GLU A 170 -22.94 5.88 4.48
N ASP A 171 -22.48 5.33 3.36
CA ASP A 171 -22.20 3.91 3.12
C ASP A 171 -20.69 3.60 3.01
N SER A 172 -19.90 4.18 3.91
CA SER A 172 -18.44 4.04 3.95
C SER A 172 -17.96 2.60 4.13
N ALA A 173 -17.22 2.08 3.14
CA ALA A 173 -16.57 0.78 3.22
C ALA A 173 -15.48 0.77 4.31
N ILE A 174 -14.75 1.89 4.48
CA ILE A 174 -13.71 2.03 5.51
C ILE A 174 -14.33 1.99 6.91
N ARG A 175 -15.47 2.66 7.14
CA ARG A 175 -16.21 2.53 8.41
C ARG A 175 -16.69 1.11 8.63
N GLY A 176 -17.21 0.45 7.60
CA GLY A 176 -17.65 -0.95 7.70
C GLY A 176 -16.51 -1.87 8.16
N TRP A 177 -15.36 -1.76 7.51
CA TRP A 177 -14.17 -2.53 7.85
C TRP A 177 -13.63 -2.21 9.26
N MET A 178 -13.53 -0.93 9.63
CA MET A 178 -13.13 -0.52 10.98
C MET A 178 -14.09 -1.06 12.05
N ARG A 179 -15.40 -1.05 11.79
CA ARG A 179 -16.40 -1.60 12.70
C ARG A 179 -16.20 -3.10 12.92
N GLY A 180 -15.92 -3.84 11.85
CA GLY A 180 -15.58 -5.26 11.92
C GLY A 180 -14.28 -5.54 12.69
N LEU A 181 -13.24 -4.74 12.47
CA LEU A 181 -11.99 -4.83 13.23
C LEU A 181 -12.18 -4.50 14.72
N ILE A 182 -12.94 -3.46 15.03
CA ILE A 182 -13.23 -3.09 16.41
C ILE A 182 -14.06 -4.19 17.07
N GLN A 183 -15.07 -4.74 16.40
CA GLN A 183 -15.87 -5.85 16.95
C GLN A 183 -15.02 -7.08 17.20
N SER A 184 -14.30 -7.57 16.20
CA SER A 184 -13.42 -8.74 16.34
C SER A 184 -12.31 -8.53 17.38
N GLY A 185 -11.73 -7.33 17.45
CA GLY A 185 -10.76 -6.96 18.46
C GLY A 185 -11.36 -6.88 19.86
N THR A 186 -12.58 -6.37 19.99
CA THR A 186 -13.31 -6.30 21.27
C THR A 186 -13.63 -7.69 21.78
N ASP A 187 -14.11 -8.58 20.90
CA ASP A 187 -14.41 -9.98 21.25
C ASP A 187 -13.14 -10.68 21.76
N THR A 188 -12.02 -10.52 21.05
CA THR A 188 -10.72 -11.08 21.44
C THR A 188 -10.23 -10.52 22.80
N VAL A 189 -10.40 -9.23 23.05
CA VAL A 189 -10.01 -8.58 24.32
C VAL A 189 -10.93 -8.98 25.47
N LEU A 190 -12.22 -9.21 25.22
CA LEU A 190 -13.17 -9.66 26.24
C LEU A 190 -12.95 -11.12 26.64
N GLU A 191 -12.49 -11.97 25.72
CA GLU A 191 -12.16 -13.37 25.98
C GLU A 191 -10.81 -13.52 26.69
N ASP A 192 -9.79 -12.76 26.29
CA ASP A 192 -8.44 -12.86 26.87
C ASP A 192 -8.25 -11.93 28.08
N ARG A 193 -8.09 -12.53 29.27
CA ARG A 193 -7.83 -11.79 30.52
C ARG A 193 -6.43 -11.15 30.56
N GLY A 194 -5.41 -11.82 30.01
CA GLY A 194 -4.04 -11.30 29.98
C GLY A 194 -3.89 -10.13 29.02
N LEU A 195 -4.58 -10.17 27.88
CA LEU A 195 -4.62 -9.06 26.93
C LEU A 195 -5.28 -7.82 27.55
N ARG A 196 -6.40 -7.99 28.28
CA ARG A 196 -7.07 -6.91 29.03
C ARG A 196 -6.17 -6.23 30.04
N GLU A 197 -5.43 -7.00 30.83
CA GLU A 197 -4.54 -6.44 31.86
C GLU A 197 -3.41 -5.63 31.23
N ARG A 198 -2.83 -6.11 30.12
CA ARG A 198 -1.81 -5.36 29.36
C ARG A 198 -2.38 -4.07 28.75
N LEU A 199 -3.59 -4.13 28.18
CA LEU A 199 -4.27 -2.97 27.62
C LEU A 199 -4.57 -1.91 28.68
N ASN A 200 -5.06 -2.34 29.86
CA ASN A 200 -5.30 -1.44 30.99
C ASN A 200 -4.02 -0.76 31.50
N ASN A 201 -2.91 -1.49 31.59
CA ASN A 201 -1.64 -0.92 32.01
C ASN A 201 -1.11 0.08 30.98
N TRP A 202 -1.16 -0.25 29.69
CA TRP A 202 -0.79 0.67 28.63
C TRP A 202 -1.66 1.94 28.62
N MET A 203 -2.98 1.81 28.76
CA MET A 203 -3.88 2.98 28.86
C MET A 203 -3.56 3.85 30.07
N ARG A 204 -3.21 3.25 31.21
CA ARG A 204 -2.78 4.00 32.40
C ARG A 204 -1.50 4.78 32.15
N GLU A 205 -0.51 4.18 31.50
CA GLU A 205 0.75 4.84 31.16
C GLU A 205 0.51 6.03 30.22
N VAL A 206 -0.26 5.82 29.15
CA VAL A 206 -0.63 6.89 28.20
C VAL A 206 -1.41 8.00 28.89
N LEU A 207 -2.36 7.67 29.76
CA LEU A 207 -3.13 8.67 30.52
C LEU A 207 -2.24 9.47 31.48
N VAL A 208 -1.32 8.81 32.17
CA VAL A 208 -0.36 9.48 33.06
C VAL A 208 0.51 10.44 32.27
N GLU A 209 1.01 10.04 31.10
CA GLU A 209 1.82 10.88 30.23
C GLU A 209 1.04 12.04 29.60
N ALA A 210 -0.22 11.80 29.20
CA ALA A 210 -1.12 12.83 28.68
C ALA A 210 -1.47 13.88 29.76
N VAL A 211 -1.74 13.44 31.00
CA VAL A 211 -1.99 14.33 32.15
C VAL A 211 -0.72 15.08 32.54
N GLN A 212 0.45 14.44 32.49
CA GLN A 212 1.73 15.10 32.77
C GLN A 212 2.10 16.15 31.72
N SER A 213 1.81 15.91 30.44
CA SER A 213 2.04 16.89 29.37
C SER A 213 1.07 18.07 29.40
N HIS A 214 -0.13 17.90 29.98
CA HIS A 214 -1.17 18.93 30.06
C HIS A 214 -1.50 19.38 31.50
N GLN A 215 -0.53 19.27 32.43
CA GLN A 215 -0.73 19.58 33.86
C GLN A 215 -1.38 20.95 34.12
N ARG A 216 -1.04 21.95 33.31
CA ARG A 216 -1.59 23.31 33.45
C ARG A 216 -3.06 23.38 33.04
N ASP A 217 -3.47 22.64 32.02
CA ASP A 217 -4.85 22.62 31.54
C ASP A 217 -5.76 21.80 32.45
N VAL A 218 -5.26 20.68 32.99
CA VAL A 218 -5.96 19.89 34.01
C VAL A 218 -6.14 20.70 35.28
N GLY A 219 -5.09 21.40 35.73
CA GLY A 219 -5.19 22.31 36.87
C GLY A 219 -6.19 23.44 36.64
N ARG A 220 -6.26 23.97 35.42
CA ARG A 220 -7.23 25.01 35.04
C ARG A 220 -8.66 24.47 35.03
N LEU A 221 -8.89 23.28 34.47
CA LEU A 221 -10.19 22.62 34.47
C LEU A 221 -10.70 22.35 35.89
N ILE A 222 -9.83 21.83 36.77
CA ILE A 222 -10.18 21.61 38.18
C ILE A 222 -10.48 22.95 38.86
N ALA A 223 -9.65 23.97 38.66
CA ALA A 223 -9.85 25.29 39.24
C ALA A 223 -11.16 25.94 38.77
N ASP A 224 -11.47 25.84 37.47
CA ASP A 224 -12.70 26.38 36.89
C ASP A 224 -13.93 25.61 37.41
N THR A 225 -13.84 24.28 37.49
CA THR A 225 -14.91 23.44 38.08
C THR A 225 -15.16 23.78 39.55
N VAL A 226 -14.10 23.97 40.35
CA VAL A 226 -14.22 24.31 41.78
C VAL A 226 -14.74 25.74 41.97
N ARG A 227 -14.39 26.68 41.08
CA ARG A 227 -14.94 28.05 41.09
C ARG A 227 -16.43 28.07 40.74
N GLU A 228 -16.91 27.09 39.97
CA GLU A 228 -18.31 26.95 39.59
C GLU A 228 -19.19 26.36 40.70
N TRP A 229 -18.58 25.82 41.77
CA TRP A 229 -19.34 25.27 42.90
C TRP A 229 -19.93 26.38 43.75
N ASP A 230 -21.23 26.29 44.05
CA ASP A 230 -21.89 27.18 44.98
C ASP A 230 -21.40 26.93 46.42
N THR A 231 -21.52 27.95 47.26
CA THR A 231 -21.02 27.92 48.63
C THR A 231 -21.62 26.78 49.46
N GLN A 232 -22.87 26.36 49.22
CA GLN A 232 -23.47 25.24 49.95
C GLN A 232 -22.86 23.90 49.54
N THR A 233 -22.59 23.71 48.24
CA THR A 233 -21.92 22.50 47.73
C THR A 233 -20.50 22.34 48.28
N VAL A 234 -19.74 23.45 48.37
CA VAL A 234 -18.39 23.44 48.95
C VAL A 234 -18.44 23.09 50.44
N THR A 235 -19.30 23.78 51.21
CA THR A 235 -19.45 23.52 52.65
C THR A 235 -19.89 22.09 52.92
N HIS A 236 -20.87 21.57 52.19
CA HIS A 236 -21.37 20.22 52.43
C HIS A 236 -20.34 19.12 52.13
N ARG A 237 -19.49 19.31 51.10
CA ARG A 237 -18.39 18.37 50.79
C ARG A 237 -17.28 18.43 51.83
N ILE A 238 -16.90 19.63 52.29
CA ILE A 238 -15.91 19.79 53.35
C ILE A 238 -16.44 19.18 54.66
N GLU A 239 -17.68 19.46 55.05
CA GLU A 239 -18.31 18.88 56.24
C GLU A 239 -18.38 17.35 56.19
N ARG A 240 -18.70 16.78 55.02
CA ARG A 240 -18.79 15.33 54.85
C ARG A 240 -17.44 14.63 54.99
N GLN A 241 -16.34 15.32 54.70
CA GLN A 241 -15.00 14.75 54.71
C GLN A 241 -14.19 15.12 55.97
N VAL A 242 -14.54 16.21 56.65
CA VAL A 242 -13.89 16.70 57.90
C VAL A 242 -14.75 16.41 59.14
N GLY A 243 -15.99 15.97 58.97
CA GLY A 243 -16.96 15.79 60.06
C GLY A 243 -16.57 14.74 61.11
N GLU A 244 -15.89 13.66 60.73
CA GLU A 244 -15.39 12.64 61.69
C GLU A 244 -14.26 13.21 62.57
N ASP A 245 -13.32 13.96 62.00
CA ASP A 245 -12.15 14.49 62.73
C ASP A 245 -12.56 15.55 63.77
N LEU A 246 -13.54 16.40 63.46
CA LEU A 246 -14.07 17.40 64.40
C LEU A 246 -14.84 16.76 65.56
N GLN A 247 -15.49 15.61 65.34
CA GLN A 247 -16.18 14.86 66.40
C GLN A 247 -15.18 14.21 67.36
N TYR A 248 -14.01 13.75 66.88
CA TYR A 248 -12.94 13.20 67.73
C TYR A 248 -12.46 14.18 68.80
N ILE A 249 -12.31 15.47 68.47
CA ILE A 249 -11.95 16.51 69.44
C ILE A 249 -13.05 16.64 70.52
N ARG A 250 -14.33 16.59 70.13
CA ARG A 250 -15.45 16.70 71.06
C ARG A 250 -15.54 15.48 71.98
N ILE A 251 -15.37 14.27 71.44
CA ILE A 251 -15.38 13.02 72.23
C ILE A 251 -14.20 13.00 73.20
N ASN A 252 -12.98 13.30 72.74
CA ASN A 252 -11.79 13.34 73.59
C ASN A 252 -11.92 14.40 74.69
N GLY A 253 -12.50 15.57 74.39
CA GLY A 253 -12.78 16.61 75.38
C GLY A 253 -13.73 16.16 76.48
N THR A 254 -14.84 15.46 76.13
CA THR A 254 -15.77 14.93 77.14
C THR A 254 -15.18 13.79 77.95
N LEU A 255 -14.33 12.94 77.35
CA LEU A 255 -13.69 11.83 78.03
C LEU A 255 -12.66 12.30 79.07
N ILE A 256 -11.78 13.23 78.67
CA ILE A 256 -10.75 13.80 79.55
C ILE A 256 -11.41 14.63 80.67
N GLY A 257 -12.41 15.45 80.32
CA GLY A 257 -13.16 16.25 81.31
C GLY A 257 -13.90 15.37 82.33
N GLY A 258 -14.51 14.28 81.88
CA GLY A 258 -15.17 13.30 82.75
C GLY A 258 -14.21 12.59 83.69
N LEU A 259 -13.06 12.14 83.18
CA LEU A 259 -12.02 11.50 84.00
C LEU A 259 -11.38 12.46 85.01
N ALA A 260 -11.11 13.70 84.62
CA ALA A 260 -10.60 14.73 85.52
C ALA A 260 -11.63 15.07 86.62
N GLY A 261 -12.90 15.20 86.26
CA GLY A 261 -13.99 15.41 87.22
C GLY A 261 -14.14 14.25 88.21
N LEU A 262 -14.07 13.00 87.73
CA LEU A 262 -14.11 11.81 88.58
C LEU A 262 -12.90 11.75 89.53
N ALA A 263 -11.70 12.08 89.04
CA ALA A 263 -10.49 12.12 89.86
C ALA A 263 -10.61 13.17 90.97
N ILE A 264 -11.07 14.39 90.64
CA ILE A 264 -11.30 15.47 91.61
C ILE A 264 -12.35 15.03 92.66
N TYR A 265 -13.47 14.46 92.22
CA TYR A 265 -14.53 13.97 93.11
C TYR A 265 -14.01 12.89 94.06
N THR A 266 -13.24 11.93 93.55
CA THR A 266 -12.70 10.82 94.33
C THR A 266 -11.70 11.30 95.38
N ILE A 267 -10.82 12.25 95.02
CA ILE A 267 -9.89 12.87 95.97
C ILE A 267 -10.66 13.68 97.01
N ALA A 268 -11.64 14.50 96.60
CA ALA A 268 -12.43 15.29 97.54
C ALA A 268 -13.21 14.42 98.54
N HIS A 269 -13.66 13.23 98.14
CA HIS A 269 -14.42 12.31 99.00
C HIS A 269 -13.53 11.41 99.88
N LEU A 270 -12.27 11.15 99.49
CA LEU A 270 -11.30 10.41 100.30
C LEU A 270 -10.63 11.26 101.39
N PHE A 271 -10.63 12.58 101.23
CA PHE A 271 -10.06 13.54 102.20
C PHE A 271 -11.12 14.32 103.00
N ALA A 272 -12.40 13.93 102.88
CA ALA A 272 -13.52 14.41 103.70
C ALA A 272 -13.93 13.34 104.72
#